data_AF-A0A963NUN3-F1
#
_entry.id   AF-A0A963NUN3-F1
#
_cell.length_a   1.000
_cell.length_b   1.000
_cell.length_c   1.000
_cell.angle_alpha   90.00
_cell.angle_beta   90.00
_cell.angle_gamma   90.00
#
_symmetry.space_group_name_H-M   'P 1'
#
loop_
_entity.id
_entity.type
_entity.pdbx_description
1 polymer ?
#
loop_
_entity_poly.entity_id
_entity_poly.type
_entity_poly.pdbx_seq_one_letter_code
_entity_poly.pdbx_strand_id
1 'polypeptide(L)'
;EDWAETWAHYLHMVDLLETAAAYATGLNLPGANAAPREHVANPFGQPAPGFDTMVRQWVPLTLLLNSLNRSLGQQDAYPFALSAGALRKLRFVHDTIAQGSSVPAVRT
;
A
#
# COMPACT_ATOMS: atom_id res chain seq x y z
N GLU A 1 3.28 7.84 19.50
CA GLU A 1 3.54 7.42 18.11
C GLU A 1 4.31 8.55 17.46
N ASP A 2 5.53 8.25 17.04
CA ASP A 2 6.47 9.24 16.51
C ASP A 2 6.06 9.62 15.07
N TRP A 3 6.24 10.89 14.69
CA TRP A 3 5.95 11.34 13.33
C TRP A 3 6.83 10.62 12.31
N ALA A 4 8.10 10.37 12.64
CA ALA A 4 9.01 9.62 11.78
C ALA A 4 8.50 8.19 11.51
N GLU A 5 7.93 7.54 12.52
CA GLU A 5 7.36 6.19 12.41
C GLU A 5 6.17 6.15 11.43
N THR A 6 5.30 7.16 11.46
CA THR A 6 4.16 7.27 10.53
C THR A 6 4.64 7.43 9.08
N TRP A 7 5.65 8.27 8.85
CA TRP A 7 6.22 8.47 7.52
C TRP A 7 6.91 7.20 7.01
N ALA A 8 7.72 6.54 7.84
CA ALA A 8 8.36 5.29 7.48
C ALA A 8 7.32 4.22 7.10
N HIS A 9 6.23 4.13 7.86
CA HIS A 9 5.14 3.21 7.58
C HIS A 9 4.45 3.52 6.24
N TYR A 10 4.20 4.79 5.95
CA TYR A 10 3.64 5.20 4.66
C TYR A 10 4.58 4.85 3.50
N LEU A 11 5.90 5.06 3.66
CA LEU A 11 6.86 4.70 2.62
C LEU A 11 6.92 3.19 2.40
N HIS A 12 6.93 2.40 3.48
CA HIS A 12 6.78 0.95 3.36
C HIS A 12 5.48 0.60 2.62
N MET A 13 4.39 1.36 2.88
CA MET A 13 3.12 1.24 2.17
C MET A 13 3.28 1.27 0.66
N VAL A 14 3.96 2.32 0.21
CA VAL A 14 4.22 2.60 -1.20
C VAL A 14 5.17 1.57 -1.79
N ASP A 15 6.28 1.26 -1.14
CA ASP A 15 7.34 0.39 -1.66
C ASP A 15 6.85 -1.05 -1.90
N LEU A 16 6.03 -1.60 -0.99
CA LEU A 16 5.48 -2.95 -1.20
C LEU A 16 4.51 -2.99 -2.38
N LEU A 17 3.67 -1.96 -2.53
CA LEU A 17 2.71 -1.86 -3.63
C LEU A 17 3.46 -1.69 -4.96
N GLU A 18 4.49 -0.84 -5.00
CA GLU A 18 5.35 -0.68 -6.16
C GLU A 18 6.01 -2.00 -6.55
N THR A 19 6.62 -2.69 -5.58
CA THR A 19 7.25 -3.99 -5.80
C THR A 19 6.24 -5.00 -6.37
N ALA A 20 5.07 -5.13 -5.75
CA ALA A 20 4.05 -6.06 -6.21
C ALA A 20 3.51 -5.71 -7.61
N ALA A 21 3.34 -4.43 -7.91
CA ALA A 21 2.95 -3.96 -9.24
C ALA A 21 4.03 -4.26 -10.29
N ALA A 22 5.31 -4.08 -9.97
CA ALA A 22 6.43 -4.37 -10.87
C ALA A 22 6.49 -5.85 -11.27
N TYR A 23 6.09 -6.76 -10.37
CA TYR A 23 5.97 -8.19 -10.65
C TYR A 23 4.59 -8.61 -11.20
N ALA A 24 3.74 -7.65 -11.61
CA ALA A 24 2.38 -7.88 -12.11
C ALA A 24 1.53 -8.76 -11.16
N THR A 25 1.73 -8.61 -9.86
CA THR A 25 1.04 -9.40 -8.83
C THR A 25 -0.46 -9.20 -8.93
N GLY A 26 -1.20 -10.31 -8.96
CA GLY A 26 -2.66 -10.28 -8.91
C GLY A 26 -3.15 -11.25 -7.84
N LEU A 27 -4.15 -10.81 -7.07
CA LEU A 27 -4.64 -11.53 -5.91
C LEU A 27 -6.07 -11.99 -6.14
N ASN A 28 -6.35 -13.24 -5.75
CA ASN A 28 -7.70 -13.77 -5.65
C ASN A 28 -8.04 -13.89 -4.17
N LEU A 29 -8.96 -13.05 -3.68
CA LEU A 29 -9.32 -13.04 -2.27
C LEU A 29 -10.30 -14.17 -1.95
N PRO A 30 -10.01 -15.03 -0.95
CA PRO A 30 -10.94 -16.05 -0.50
C PRO A 30 -12.26 -15.40 -0.03
N GLY A 31 -13.40 -15.89 -0.54
CA GLY A 31 -14.73 -15.36 -0.19
C GLY A 31 -15.21 -14.20 -1.07
N ALA A 32 -14.35 -13.63 -1.93
CA ALA A 32 -14.77 -12.73 -3.01
C ALA A 32 -15.30 -13.57 -4.20
N ASN A 33 -16.39 -14.32 -3.97
CA ASN A 33 -16.97 -15.17 -5.00
C ASN A 33 -17.33 -14.32 -6.23
N ALA A 34 -16.74 -14.64 -7.38
CA ALA A 34 -16.92 -14.00 -8.68
C ALA A 34 -16.28 -12.60 -8.89
N ALA A 35 -15.46 -12.08 -7.97
CA ALA A 35 -14.69 -10.88 -8.27
C ALA A 35 -13.53 -11.19 -9.23
N PRO A 36 -13.29 -10.39 -10.29
CA PRO A 36 -12.12 -10.54 -11.13
C PRO A 36 -10.83 -10.44 -10.32
N ARG A 37 -9.79 -11.17 -10.74
CA ARG A 37 -8.43 -11.03 -10.21
C ARG A 37 -8.01 -9.56 -10.32
N GLU A 38 -7.85 -8.89 -9.18
CA GLU A 38 -7.38 -7.50 -9.15
C GLU A 38 -5.85 -7.51 -9.16
N HIS A 39 -5.25 -6.81 -10.13
CA HIS A 39 -3.82 -6.57 -10.16
C HIS A 39 -3.48 -5.42 -9.22
N VAL A 40 -2.36 -5.55 -8.51
CA VAL A 40 -1.85 -4.46 -7.67
C VAL A 40 -1.50 -3.27 -8.57
N ALA A 41 -2.08 -2.11 -8.26
CA ALA A 41 -1.86 -0.89 -9.01
C ALA A 41 -0.48 -0.32 -8.68
N ASN A 42 0.22 0.20 -9.69
CA ASN A 42 1.46 0.94 -9.46
C ASN A 42 1.13 2.26 -8.74
N PRO A 43 1.66 2.51 -7.52
CA PRO A 43 1.40 3.75 -6.78
C PRO A 43 1.94 5.00 -7.48
N PHE A 44 2.87 4.86 -8.42
CA PHE A 44 3.43 5.93 -9.25
C PHE A 44 2.86 5.95 -10.68
N GLY A 45 1.76 5.22 -10.94
CA GLY A 45 1.08 5.22 -12.22
C GLY A 45 0.51 6.59 -12.63
N GLN A 46 0.05 6.71 -13.88
CA GLN A 46 -0.64 7.90 -14.37
C GLN A 46 -2.01 7.50 -14.95
N PRO A 47 -3.13 7.82 -14.27
CA PRO A 47 -3.20 8.49 -12.96
C PRO A 47 -2.73 7.57 -11.81
N ALA A 48 -2.18 8.16 -10.76
CA ALA A 48 -1.81 7.43 -9.55
C ALA A 48 -3.07 6.98 -8.79
N PRO A 49 -3.07 5.78 -8.18
CA PRO A 49 -4.19 5.33 -7.37
C PRO A 49 -4.34 6.21 -6.12
N GLY A 50 -5.59 6.51 -5.75
CA GLY A 50 -5.86 7.20 -4.49
C GLY A 50 -5.58 6.32 -3.27
N PHE A 51 -5.40 6.97 -2.11
CA PHE A 51 -5.09 6.31 -0.84
C PHE A 51 -5.99 5.11 -0.50
N ASP A 52 -7.31 5.20 -0.69
CA ASP A 52 -8.22 4.10 -0.33
C ASP A 52 -8.00 2.86 -1.21
N THR A 53 -7.61 3.06 -2.47
CA THR A 53 -7.21 1.95 -3.35
C THR A 53 -5.91 1.34 -2.91
N MET A 54 -4.92 2.16 -2.55
CA MET A 54 -3.65 1.67 -2.01
C MET A 54 -3.87 0.84 -0.73
N VAL A 55 -4.65 1.33 0.24
CA VAL A 55 -4.96 0.60 1.48
C VAL A 55 -5.73 -0.69 1.19
N ARG A 56 -6.73 -0.65 0.30
CA ARG A 56 -7.50 -1.84 -0.08
C ARG A 56 -6.62 -2.93 -0.69
N GLN A 57 -5.61 -2.57 -1.47
CA GLN A 57 -4.67 -3.51 -2.10
C GLN A 57 -3.52 -3.92 -1.18
N TRP A 58 -3.12 -3.04 -0.24
CA TRP A 58 -2.09 -3.31 0.75
C TRP A 58 -2.46 -4.46 1.69
N VAL A 59 -3.67 -4.41 2.26
CA VAL A 59 -4.13 -5.42 3.24
C VAL A 59 -4.02 -6.87 2.72
N PRO A 60 -4.57 -7.24 1.54
CA PRO A 60 -4.44 -8.60 1.06
C PRO A 60 -3.00 -8.96 0.65
N LEU A 61 -2.19 -7.96 0.28
CA LEU A 61 -0.78 -8.17 -0.04
C LEU A 61 0.05 -8.51 1.21
N THR A 62 -0.23 -7.89 2.35
CA THR A 62 0.45 -8.26 3.62
C THR A 62 0.02 -9.66 4.09
N LEU A 63 -1.23 -10.06 3.84
CA LEU A 63 -1.68 -11.44 4.10
C LEU A 63 -0.97 -12.46 3.20
N LEU A 64 -0.77 -12.15 1.91
CA LEU A 64 0.04 -12.97 1.01
C LEU A 64 1.47 -13.09 1.54
N LEU A 65 2.11 -11.96 1.87
CA LEU A 65 3.49 -11.92 2.39
C LEU A 65 3.65 -12.80 3.64
N ASN A 66 2.76 -12.64 4.62
CA ASN A 66 2.79 -13.46 5.83
C ASN A 66 2.57 -14.96 5.53
N SER A 67 1.69 -15.28 4.57
CA SER A 67 1.46 -16.68 4.18
C SER A 67 2.68 -17.30 3.48
N LEU A 68 3.37 -16.54 2.63
CA LEU A 68 4.63 -16.96 2.02
C LEU A 68 5.71 -17.19 3.10
N ASN A 69 5.87 -16.27 4.04
CA ASN A 69 6.81 -16.41 5.15
C ASN A 69 6.55 -17.69 5.97
N ARG A 70 5.31 -17.91 6.39
CA ARG A 70 4.95 -19.12 7.16
C ARG A 70 5.20 -20.41 6.37
N SER A 71 5.01 -20.39 5.05
CA SER A 71 5.27 -21.55 4.18
C SER A 71 6.76 -21.91 4.11
N LEU A 72 7.65 -20.95 4.42
CA LEU A 72 9.09 -21.13 4.55
C LEU A 72 9.55 -21.31 6.01
N GLY A 73 8.62 -21.45 6.96
CA GLY A 73 8.91 -21.57 8.40
C GLY A 73 9.35 -20.26 9.06
N GLN A 74 9.15 -19.11 8.42
CA GLN A 74 9.47 -17.79 8.95
C GLN A 74 8.29 -17.20 9.73
N GLN A 75 8.59 -16.24 10.60
CA GLN A 75 7.59 -15.42 11.29
C GLN A 75 6.89 -14.47 10.29
N ASP A 76 5.68 -14.03 10.65
CA ASP A 76 4.95 -13.02 9.89
C ASP A 76 5.76 -11.71 9.83
N ALA A 77 6.03 -11.21 8.61
CA ALA A 77 6.72 -9.93 8.44
C ALA A 77 5.85 -8.73 8.86
N TYR A 78 4.53 -8.90 8.83
CA TYR A 78 3.57 -7.85 9.16
C TYR A 78 2.45 -8.41 10.08
N PRO A 79 2.72 -8.67 11.38
CA PRO A 79 1.82 -9.38 12.29
C PRO A 79 0.77 -8.48 12.98
N PHE A 80 0.31 -7.42 12.33
CA PHE A 80 -0.62 -6.47 12.95
C PHE A 80 -1.61 -5.88 11.95
N ALA A 81 -2.74 -5.40 12.48
CA ALA A 81 -3.76 -4.67 11.74
C ALA A 81 -3.66 -3.18 12.03
N LEU A 82 -3.80 -2.34 11.00
CA LEU A 82 -3.80 -0.89 11.16
C LEU A 82 -5.08 -0.42 11.83
N SER A 83 -4.95 0.37 12.89
CA SER A 83 -6.10 1.01 13.53
C SER A 83 -6.67 2.13 12.65
N ALA A 84 -7.94 2.49 12.88
CA ALA A 84 -8.53 3.65 12.20
C ALA A 84 -7.74 4.96 12.46
N GLY A 85 -7.11 5.08 13.63
CA GLY A 85 -6.23 6.21 13.95
C GLY A 85 -4.96 6.23 13.09
N ALA A 86 -4.29 5.08 12.94
CA ALA A 86 -3.12 4.94 12.09
C ALA A 86 -3.45 5.24 10.62
N LEU A 87 -4.57 4.70 10.11
CA LEU A 87 -5.01 4.97 8.73
C LEU A 87 -5.25 6.46 8.46
N ARG A 88 -5.80 7.21 9.42
CA ARG A 88 -5.97 8.67 9.28
C ARG A 88 -4.62 9.39 9.19
N LYS A 89 -3.63 8.96 9.97
CA LYS A 89 -2.27 9.55 9.92
C LYS A 89 -1.59 9.25 8.59
N LEU A 90 -1.69 8.02 8.10
CA LEU A 90 -1.16 7.62 6.80
C LEU A 90 -1.82 8.41 5.65
N ARG A 91 -3.15 8.61 5.72
CA ARG A 91 -3.87 9.46 4.77
C ARG A 91 -3.34 10.88 4.78
N PHE A 92 -3.12 11.46 5.95
CA PHE A 92 -2.55 12.80 6.06
C PHE A 92 -1.18 12.90 5.36
N VAL A 93 -0.30 11.90 5.53
CA VAL A 93 0.99 11.85 4.83
C VAL A 93 0.80 11.75 3.32
N HIS A 94 -0.09 10.87 2.85
CA HIS A 94 -0.42 10.74 1.42
C HIS A 94 -0.87 12.06 0.81
N ASP A 95 -1.84 12.73 1.45
CA ASP A 95 -2.42 13.98 0.98
C ASP A 95 -1.37 15.11 0.96
N THR A 96 -0.46 15.13 1.94
CA THR A 96 0.65 16.09 2.01
C THR A 96 1.62 15.92 0.84
N ILE A 97 1.98 14.68 0.52
CA ILE A 97 2.88 14.38 -0.61
C ILE A 97 2.19 14.72 -1.94
N ALA A 98 0.93 14.30 -2.12
CA ALA A 98 0.18 14.56 -3.34
C ALA A 98 0.03 16.07 -3.62
N GLN A 99 -0.19 16.88 -2.58
CA GLN A 99 -0.20 18.34 -2.70
C GLN A 99 1.18 18.89 -3.09
N GLY A 100 2.26 18.40 -2.48
CA GLY A 100 3.63 18.81 -2.82
C GLY A 100 4.03 18.47 -4.27
N SER A 101 3.55 17.35 -4.81
CA SER A 101 3.79 16.94 -6.21
C SER A 101 2.97 17.75 -7.23
N SER A 102 1.96 18.51 -6.80
CA SER A 102 1.09 19.31 -7.67
C SER A 102 1.58 20.74 -7.93
N VAL A 103 2.73 21.14 -7.38
CA VAL A 103 3.33 22.46 -7.63
C VAL A 103 3.75 22.57 -9.11
N PRO A 104 3.22 23.53 -9.89
CA PRO A 104 3.60 23.68 -11.29
C PRO A 104 5.08 24.04 -11.41
N ALA A 105 5.79 23.40 -12.35
CA ALA A 105 7.09 23.88 -12.78
C ALA A 105 6.98 25.35 -13.16
N VAL A 106 7.70 26.22 -12.44
CA VAL A 106 7.80 27.65 -12.76
C VAL A 106 8.34 27.75 -14.18
N ARG A 107 7.47 28.16 -15.12
CA ARG A 107 7.91 28.52 -16.47
C ARG A 107 8.67 29.84 -16.38
N THR A 108 10.00 29.77 -16.44
CA THR A 108 10.88 30.89 -16.80
C THR A 108 10.87 31.11 -18.30
#